data_AF-A0A9J6FTX8-F1
#
_entry.id   AF-A0A9J6FTX8-F1
#
_cell.length_a   1.000
_cell.length_b   1.000
_cell.length_c   1.000
_cell.angle_alpha   90.00
_cell.angle_beta   90.00
_cell.angle_gamma   90.00
#
_symmetry.space_group_name_H-M   'P 1'
#
loop_
_entity.id
_entity.type
_entity.pdbx_description
1 polymer ?
#
loop_
_entity_poly.entity_id
_entity_poly.type
_entity_poly.pdbx_seq_one_letter_code
_entity_poly.pdbx_strand_id
1 'polypeptide(L)'
;MQSPEGGMTQEEEEEMQDETPETVDQGENNAVKVSFDADSGRTVYQTLWMKEVHRRSAAKKKKEEEGKSETAAGINSLSNAASNPSTSIGKPPRRTGKSMGNRSPPLPETDYKIVFRPTPGLQLAKWKDSDAALAVARAVDMPLRDFVNKVTAQVQWAQNLLVASTAHEDMIDRLTAIRQLQVGPNLCTFTAYLKPLPNTSAGVVVGITDWLTNDNIMDYISAERHEIVSARRLGNSSAAIIHFEGPHVPFYIKVLGTIARCRPYRKSVQYCKACGDIGHRQDVCPSPKPELCSKCGKKPENEEHDCNPMCKLCNLPHETAGKECRRRLKPPPPPLRTRQAWDQTSGKAPWSTAPSETNCNSFSLKSAMPATGVPSGILKESSSESSPSTNSRSRSHSRSSQRIRKESRSPSRSLSRRAQGDVHKVVFSDEHFPPLVQVSCPSSTCTSKEGRDAPDWAAAFEALRRNAEENTRITKELMKEHALTRSYMEEMLKEIKQMKLHQAGQDKEVNQMKQDQGMFQQMAIQTFEQIQAQIQNINTTLKENLETQRKIQDTLATLINEKTELDRRVTTIEEKDKARKKPKSYPGREARMEETLDDDDV
;
A
#
# COMPACT_ATOMS: atom_id res chain seq x y z
N MET A 1 6.60 -68.94 12.05
CA MET A 1 6.79 -68.24 10.76
C MET A 1 8.02 -67.36 10.93
N GLN A 2 9.02 -67.65 10.10
CA GLN A 2 10.23 -66.86 9.75
C GLN A 2 9.94 -65.35 9.66
N SER A 3 10.78 -64.35 9.92
CA SER A 3 12.22 -64.10 10.17
C SER A 3 12.32 -62.55 10.44
N PRO A 4 13.50 -61.89 10.55
CA PRO A 4 14.62 -62.14 11.45
C PRO A 4 15.12 -60.87 12.18
N GLU A 5 16.10 -61.09 13.04
CA GLU A 5 16.99 -60.14 13.71
C GLU A 5 18.05 -59.53 12.76
N GLY A 6 18.63 -58.40 13.18
CA GLY A 6 19.88 -57.78 12.68
C GLY A 6 19.90 -56.28 13.04
N GLY A 7 20.85 -55.66 13.74
CA GLY A 7 22.21 -56.05 14.15
C GLY A 7 23.26 -55.18 13.43
N MET A 8 23.99 -54.33 14.19
CA MET A 8 25.28 -53.66 13.84
C MET A 8 25.23 -52.56 12.74
N THR A 9 26.03 -51.48 12.69
CA THR A 9 27.23 -50.89 13.35
C THR A 9 27.16 -49.35 13.12
N GLN A 10 27.52 -48.46 14.05
CA GLN A 10 28.84 -47.84 14.28
C GLN A 10 29.60 -47.30 13.05
N GLU A 11 30.01 -46.01 13.21
CA GLU A 11 31.12 -45.29 12.57
C GLU A 11 30.93 -44.78 11.12
N GLU A 12 30.92 -43.45 10.95
CA GLU A 12 32.01 -42.73 10.27
C GLU A 12 31.79 -41.20 10.38
N GLU A 13 32.78 -40.55 11.00
CA GLU A 13 33.07 -39.12 10.95
C GLU A 13 33.65 -38.79 9.57
N GLU A 14 33.18 -37.72 8.91
CA GLU A 14 33.99 -37.05 7.88
C GLU A 14 33.74 -35.53 7.91
N GLU A 15 34.66 -34.90 8.65
CA GLU A 15 35.39 -33.66 8.38
C GLU A 15 35.01 -32.91 7.07
N MET A 16 34.34 -31.76 7.22
CA MET A 16 34.08 -30.82 6.12
C MET A 16 35.12 -29.71 6.19
N GLN A 17 36.14 -29.80 5.33
CA GLN A 17 37.20 -28.80 5.19
C GLN A 17 36.71 -27.61 4.37
N ASP A 18 37.03 -26.41 4.88
CA ASP A 18 36.94 -25.11 4.23
C ASP A 18 37.86 -25.06 3.01
N GLU A 19 37.30 -24.84 1.81
CA GLU A 19 38.05 -24.37 0.65
C GLU A 19 37.49 -23.03 0.15
N THR A 20 38.24 -21.98 0.44
CA THR A 20 38.13 -20.66 -0.18
C THR A 20 38.69 -20.70 -1.60
N PRO A 21 37.98 -20.21 -2.64
CA PRO A 21 38.60 -20.05 -3.95
C PRO A 21 39.45 -18.77 -4.02
N GLU A 22 40.70 -18.97 -4.38
CA GLU A 22 41.71 -17.97 -4.69
C GLU A 22 41.27 -17.02 -5.82
N THR A 23 41.74 -15.79 -5.67
CA THR A 23 41.66 -14.69 -6.62
C THR A 23 42.44 -15.02 -7.90
N VAL A 24 41.74 -15.15 -9.02
CA VAL A 24 42.36 -15.15 -10.35
C VAL A 24 42.30 -13.74 -10.94
N ASP A 25 43.49 -13.17 -11.05
CA ASP A 25 43.83 -11.93 -11.74
C ASP A 25 43.81 -12.18 -13.26
N GLN A 26 43.00 -11.41 -14.01
CA GLN A 26 43.02 -11.39 -15.47
C GLN A 26 42.91 -9.95 -15.96
N GLY A 27 44.08 -9.33 -16.15
CA GLY A 27 44.61 -9.16 -17.51
C GLY A 27 43.75 -8.33 -18.46
N GLU A 28 44.14 -7.07 -18.59
CA GLU A 28 43.82 -6.14 -19.67
C GLU A 28 44.04 -6.79 -21.06
N ASN A 29 43.11 -6.58 -22.01
CA ASN A 29 43.42 -6.05 -23.35
C ASN A 29 42.24 -6.04 -24.35
N ASN A 30 42.29 -5.02 -25.21
CA ASN A 30 41.77 -4.91 -26.57
C ASN A 30 40.29 -4.55 -26.80
N ALA A 31 40.08 -3.23 -26.83
CA ALA A 31 39.01 -2.57 -27.56
C ALA A 31 39.19 -2.74 -29.07
N VAL A 32 38.36 -3.58 -29.69
CA VAL A 32 38.19 -3.63 -31.15
C VAL A 32 37.22 -2.52 -31.56
N LYS A 33 37.75 -1.48 -32.24
CA LYS A 33 36.95 -0.49 -32.96
C LYS A 33 36.36 -1.16 -34.21
N VAL A 34 35.04 -1.35 -34.23
CA VAL A 34 34.28 -1.59 -35.44
C VAL A 34 33.66 -0.27 -35.88
N SER A 35 34.17 0.30 -36.97
CA SER A 35 33.56 1.43 -37.68
C SER A 35 32.41 0.93 -38.54
N PHE A 36 31.23 1.54 -38.38
CA PHE A 36 30.14 1.47 -39.35
C PHE A 36 29.84 2.90 -39.80
N ASP A 37 30.22 3.20 -41.04
CA ASP A 37 29.71 4.34 -41.79
C ASP A 37 28.45 3.91 -42.53
N ALA A 38 27.33 4.61 -42.29
CA ALA A 38 26.22 4.79 -43.24
C ALA A 38 25.21 5.83 -42.71
N ASP A 39 25.40 7.06 -43.16
CA ASP A 39 24.42 8.02 -43.66
C ASP A 39 23.04 8.26 -42.99
N SER A 40 22.93 9.54 -42.60
CA SER A 40 21.84 10.49 -42.91
C SER A 40 20.54 10.45 -42.09
N GLY A 41 20.37 11.48 -41.23
CA GLY A 41 19.06 11.88 -40.72
C GLY A 41 18.98 12.46 -39.30
N ARG A 42 20.09 12.60 -38.55
CA ARG A 42 20.01 12.87 -37.09
C ARG A 42 20.79 14.06 -36.53
N THR A 43 21.28 15.00 -37.34
CA THR A 43 22.21 16.05 -36.87
C THR A 43 21.60 17.40 -36.53
N VAL A 44 20.30 17.64 -36.78
CA VAL A 44 19.67 18.95 -36.50
C VAL A 44 19.12 19.06 -35.07
N TYR A 45 18.62 17.97 -34.48
CA TYR A 45 18.05 18.02 -33.12
C TYR A 45 19.10 18.03 -32.01
N GLN A 46 20.24 17.38 -32.23
CA GLN A 46 21.30 17.27 -31.21
C GLN A 46 22.07 18.59 -31.04
N THR A 47 22.22 19.35 -32.12
CA THR A 47 22.87 20.68 -32.09
C THR A 47 21.98 21.76 -31.48
N LEU A 48 20.66 21.69 -31.68
CA LEU A 48 19.70 22.59 -31.03
C LEU A 48 19.58 22.33 -29.51
N TRP A 49 19.61 21.06 -29.10
CA TRP A 49 19.56 20.71 -27.68
C TRP A 49 20.83 21.12 -26.92
N MET A 50 22.01 20.92 -27.52
CA MET A 50 23.30 21.35 -26.92
C MET A 50 23.38 22.88 -26.78
N LYS A 51 22.84 23.65 -27.74
CA LYS A 51 22.75 25.13 -27.64
C LYS A 51 21.81 25.58 -26.51
N GLU A 52 20.72 24.87 -26.26
CA GLU A 52 19.78 25.16 -25.17
C GLU A 52 20.38 24.83 -23.79
N VAL A 53 21.12 23.72 -23.67
CA VAL A 53 21.83 23.34 -22.45
C VAL A 53 22.88 24.39 -22.08
N HIS A 54 23.66 24.89 -23.04
CA HIS A 54 24.62 25.96 -22.79
C HIS A 54 23.95 27.29 -22.39
N ARG A 55 22.81 27.63 -23.00
CA ARG A 55 22.06 28.85 -22.64
C ARG A 55 21.53 28.80 -21.21
N ARG A 56 21.07 27.62 -20.75
CA ARG A 56 20.59 27.41 -19.36
C ARG A 56 21.72 27.42 -18.34
N SER A 57 22.89 26.88 -18.67
CA SER A 57 24.07 26.96 -17.80
C SER A 57 24.60 28.40 -17.66
N ALA A 58 24.58 29.19 -18.74
CA ALA A 58 24.95 30.61 -18.69
C ALA A 58 23.97 31.46 -17.84
N ALA A 59 22.67 31.20 -17.95
CA ALA A 59 21.65 31.88 -17.15
C ALA A 59 21.74 31.56 -15.64
N LYS A 60 22.17 30.34 -15.30
CA LYS A 60 22.38 29.93 -13.90
C LYS A 60 23.61 30.61 -13.29
N LYS A 61 24.70 30.73 -14.06
CA LYS A 61 25.93 31.43 -13.62
C LYS A 61 25.69 32.92 -13.38
N LYS A 62 24.88 33.57 -14.23
CA LYS A 62 24.51 34.99 -14.06
C LYS A 62 23.71 35.25 -12.77
N LYS A 63 22.83 34.33 -12.37
CA LYS A 63 22.07 34.44 -11.10
C LYS A 63 22.92 34.22 -9.84
N GLU A 64 24.00 33.45 -9.92
CA GLU A 64 24.91 33.27 -8.78
C GLU A 64 25.87 34.46 -8.59
N GLU A 65 26.18 35.19 -9.67
CA GLU A 65 27.01 36.40 -9.61
C GLU A 65 26.20 37.62 -9.13
N GLU A 66 24.92 37.75 -9.49
CA GLU A 66 24.03 38.82 -9.00
C GLU A 66 23.60 38.64 -7.53
N GLY A 67 23.74 37.45 -6.95
CA GLY A 67 23.35 37.15 -5.57
C GLY A 67 24.44 37.41 -4.50
N LYS A 68 25.63 37.89 -4.89
CA LYS A 68 26.79 38.05 -3.99
C LYS A 68 27.14 39.50 -3.63
N SER A 69 26.39 40.50 -4.07
CA SER A 69 26.73 41.92 -3.83
C SER A 69 25.97 42.62 -2.69
N GLU A 70 25.12 41.94 -1.92
CA GLU A 70 24.35 42.57 -0.83
C GLU A 70 24.51 41.86 0.51
N THR A 71 25.70 41.93 1.13
CA THR A 71 25.84 41.91 2.61
C THR A 71 27.27 42.30 2.97
N ALA A 72 27.55 43.60 3.08
CA ALA A 72 28.75 44.11 3.75
C ALA A 72 28.51 45.54 4.26
N ALA A 73 27.83 45.69 5.39
CA ALA A 73 27.93 46.88 6.25
C ALA A 73 27.37 46.57 7.65
N GLY A 74 28.16 46.84 8.70
CA GLY A 74 27.63 47.02 10.06
C GLY A 74 28.34 46.24 11.16
N ILE A 75 29.39 46.85 11.70
CA ILE A 75 30.24 46.39 12.81
C ILE A 75 29.79 47.05 14.14
N ASN A 76 30.01 46.34 15.26
CA ASN A 76 30.14 46.76 16.68
C ASN A 76 28.92 47.15 17.53
N SER A 77 28.66 46.37 18.60
CA SER A 77 29.04 46.76 19.99
C SER A 77 28.67 45.68 21.03
N LEU A 78 29.65 45.39 21.90
CA LEU A 78 29.52 44.62 23.15
C LEU A 78 29.25 45.57 24.32
N SER A 79 28.37 45.20 25.26
CA SER A 79 28.70 45.03 26.70
C SER A 79 27.45 44.93 27.61
N ASN A 80 27.52 43.96 28.53
CA ASN A 80 27.09 43.90 29.94
C ASN A 80 25.68 44.36 30.38
N ALA A 81 24.91 43.44 30.96
CA ALA A 81 24.35 43.58 32.31
C ALA A 81 23.67 42.28 32.80
N ALA A 82 23.99 41.88 34.02
CA ALA A 82 23.34 40.83 34.79
C ALA A 82 22.03 41.33 35.45
N SER A 83 20.99 40.49 35.56
CA SER A 83 20.19 40.24 36.79
C SER A 83 18.81 39.58 36.54
N ASN A 84 18.52 38.58 37.40
CA ASN A 84 17.24 38.04 37.89
C ASN A 84 16.30 37.17 37.00
N PRO A 85 15.92 35.95 37.47
CA PRO A 85 14.95 35.08 36.82
C PRO A 85 13.54 35.30 37.36
N SER A 86 12.69 35.99 36.60
CA SER A 86 11.24 35.99 36.83
C SER A 86 10.60 34.90 35.97
N THR A 87 10.06 33.88 36.65
CA THR A 87 9.15 32.86 36.13
C THR A 87 7.91 33.51 35.52
N SER A 88 7.99 33.87 34.25
CA SER A 88 6.82 34.06 33.40
C SER A 88 6.56 32.74 32.68
N ILE A 89 5.37 32.18 32.87
CA ILE A 89 4.84 31.08 32.06
C ILE A 89 4.71 31.64 30.64
N GLY A 90 5.77 31.44 29.86
CA GLY A 90 5.88 31.91 28.50
C GLY A 90 4.73 31.35 27.68
N LYS A 91 3.95 32.25 27.07
CA LYS A 91 3.00 31.90 26.01
C LYS A 91 3.74 31.02 25.01
N PRO A 92 3.16 29.88 24.58
CA PRO A 92 3.84 28.98 23.66
C PRO A 92 4.28 29.76 22.42
N PRO A 93 5.52 29.57 21.94
CA PRO A 93 6.04 30.32 20.80
C PRO A 93 5.04 30.22 19.65
N ARG A 94 4.56 31.39 19.23
CA ARG A 94 3.66 31.55 18.09
C ARG A 94 4.39 30.93 16.91
N ARG A 95 3.88 29.79 16.42
CA ARG A 95 4.47 29.04 15.30
C ARG A 95 4.62 29.98 14.12
N THR A 96 5.81 30.54 13.93
CA THR A 96 6.22 31.13 12.65
C THR A 96 5.99 30.06 11.61
N GLY A 97 5.27 30.43 10.54
CA GLY A 97 4.70 29.50 9.58
C GLY A 97 5.72 28.46 9.15
N LYS A 98 5.55 27.22 9.62
CA LYS A 98 6.20 26.09 8.98
C LYS A 98 5.73 26.17 7.54
N SER A 99 6.68 26.48 6.64
CA SER A 99 6.57 26.25 5.22
C SER A 99 5.70 25.01 5.03
N MET A 100 4.63 25.14 4.24
CA MET A 100 3.77 24.04 3.81
C MET A 100 4.62 23.11 2.95
N GLY A 101 5.60 22.47 3.59
CA GLY A 101 6.71 21.80 2.96
C GLY A 101 6.16 20.67 2.14
N ASN A 102 6.41 20.76 0.83
CA ASN A 102 6.42 19.69 -0.15
C ASN A 102 5.48 18.54 0.19
N ARG A 103 4.19 18.83 0.38
CA ARG A 103 3.20 17.75 0.40
C ARG A 103 3.11 17.26 -1.02
N SER A 104 3.48 16.00 -1.24
CA SER A 104 3.30 15.37 -2.54
C SER A 104 1.82 15.50 -2.95
N PRO A 105 1.53 15.79 -4.22
CA PRO A 105 0.17 15.97 -4.69
C PRO A 105 -0.69 14.73 -4.37
N PRO A 106 -1.99 14.92 -4.06
CA PRO A 106 -2.85 13.80 -3.72
C PRO A 106 -3.00 12.87 -4.93
N LEU A 107 -2.82 11.57 -4.70
CA LEU A 107 -3.13 10.52 -5.67
C LEU A 107 -4.66 10.37 -5.82
N PRO A 108 -5.16 9.93 -6.98
CA PRO A 108 -6.60 9.73 -7.21
C PRO A 108 -7.24 8.91 -6.09
N GLU A 109 -8.45 9.29 -5.67
CA GLU A 109 -9.09 8.61 -4.54
C GLU A 109 -9.44 7.18 -4.93
N THR A 110 -10.11 6.97 -6.06
CA THR A 110 -10.62 5.68 -6.57
C THR A 110 -9.57 4.60 -6.82
N ASP A 111 -8.30 4.97 -6.98
CA ASP A 111 -7.25 4.03 -7.33
C ASP A 111 -6.85 3.10 -6.18
N TYR A 112 -6.46 1.88 -6.55
CA TYR A 112 -5.72 0.96 -5.70
C TYR A 112 -4.34 1.52 -5.40
N LYS A 113 -3.96 1.52 -4.13
CA LYS A 113 -2.70 2.11 -3.65
C LYS A 113 -1.78 1.02 -3.13
N ILE A 114 -0.69 0.75 -3.83
CA ILE A 114 0.33 -0.20 -3.41
C ILE A 114 1.44 0.59 -2.71
N VAL A 115 1.78 0.21 -1.48
CA VAL A 115 2.82 0.86 -0.69
C VAL A 115 4.05 -0.03 -0.65
N PHE A 116 5.16 0.50 -1.15
CA PHE A 116 6.48 -0.12 -1.12
C PHE A 116 7.25 0.40 0.09
N ARG A 117 7.67 -0.53 0.94
CA ARG A 117 8.53 -0.27 2.10
C ARG A 117 9.95 -0.70 1.76
N PRO A 118 10.91 0.24 1.68
CA PRO A 118 12.30 -0.14 1.49
C PRO A 118 12.87 -0.80 2.74
N THR A 119 13.95 -1.55 2.59
CA THR A 119 14.76 -1.99 3.73
C THR A 119 15.37 -0.80 4.49
N PRO A 120 15.61 -0.92 5.81
CA PRO A 120 16.28 0.12 6.58
C PRO A 120 17.63 0.52 5.96
N GLY A 121 17.96 1.81 6.01
CA GLY A 121 19.18 2.40 5.45
C GLY A 121 19.01 3.01 4.05
N LEU A 122 17.96 2.65 3.30
CA LEU A 122 17.71 3.25 1.99
C LEU A 122 17.04 4.62 2.11
N GLN A 123 17.62 5.63 1.47
CA GLN A 123 17.13 7.02 1.51
C GLN A 123 16.37 7.38 0.23
N LEU A 124 15.04 7.26 0.24
CA LEU A 124 14.20 7.65 -0.89
C LEU A 124 14.13 9.17 -1.10
N ALA A 125 14.58 9.97 -0.13
CA ALA A 125 14.69 11.43 -0.28
C ALA A 125 15.60 11.86 -1.45
N LYS A 126 16.53 10.99 -1.87
CA LYS A 126 17.42 11.24 -3.00
C LYS A 126 16.80 10.86 -4.35
N TRP A 127 15.66 10.18 -4.35
CA TRP A 127 15.02 9.69 -5.55
C TRP A 127 14.04 10.71 -6.10
N LYS A 128 14.03 10.83 -7.43
CA LYS A 128 12.97 11.53 -8.15
C LYS A 128 11.81 10.57 -8.41
N ASP A 129 10.59 11.11 -8.48
CA ASP A 129 9.40 10.33 -8.81
C ASP A 129 9.54 9.63 -10.18
N SER A 130 10.22 10.25 -11.15
CA SER A 130 10.50 9.66 -12.47
C SER A 130 11.39 8.41 -12.38
N ASP A 131 12.40 8.44 -11.53
CA ASP A 131 13.36 7.34 -11.39
C ASP A 131 12.69 6.17 -10.67
N ALA A 132 11.84 6.47 -9.69
CA ALA A 132 11.01 5.49 -9.01
C ALA A 132 10.00 4.83 -9.97
N ALA A 133 9.32 5.62 -10.80
CA ALA A 133 8.38 5.11 -11.81
C ALA A 133 9.08 4.17 -12.80
N LEU A 134 10.26 4.56 -13.31
CA LEU A 134 11.06 3.73 -14.21
C LEU A 134 11.50 2.42 -13.54
N ALA A 135 11.92 2.47 -12.27
CA ALA A 135 12.32 1.29 -11.53
C ALA A 135 11.16 0.30 -11.34
N VAL A 136 9.98 0.80 -11.01
CA VAL A 136 8.77 -0.02 -10.87
C VAL A 136 8.35 -0.59 -12.22
N ALA A 137 8.39 0.20 -13.30
CA ALA A 137 8.06 -0.26 -14.66
C ALA A 137 8.96 -1.42 -15.10
N ARG A 138 10.27 -1.33 -14.85
CA ARG A 138 11.24 -2.42 -15.12
C ARG A 138 10.95 -3.66 -14.29
N ALA A 139 10.60 -3.50 -13.02
CA ALA A 139 10.33 -4.63 -12.13
C ALA A 139 9.05 -5.40 -12.49
N VAL A 140 8.09 -4.76 -13.17
CA VAL A 140 6.89 -5.44 -13.72
C VAL A 140 7.04 -5.87 -15.18
N ASP A 141 8.24 -5.73 -15.74
CA ASP A 141 8.55 -6.01 -17.16
C ASP A 141 7.58 -5.33 -18.13
N MET A 142 7.36 -4.02 -17.94
CA MET A 142 6.45 -3.24 -18.76
C MET A 142 7.18 -2.06 -19.43
N PRO A 143 6.96 -1.81 -20.74
CA PRO A 143 7.44 -0.61 -21.39
C PRO A 143 6.96 0.65 -20.64
N LEU A 144 7.87 1.61 -20.42
CA LEU A 144 7.58 2.81 -19.63
C LEU A 144 6.35 3.58 -20.16
N ARG A 145 6.16 3.60 -21.48
CA ARG A 145 5.01 4.26 -22.13
C ARG A 145 3.68 3.70 -21.65
N ASP A 146 3.58 2.37 -21.55
CA ASP A 146 2.36 1.69 -21.13
C ASP A 146 2.18 1.79 -19.62
N PHE A 147 3.28 1.72 -18.88
CA PHE A 147 3.29 1.86 -17.43
C PHE A 147 2.73 3.22 -16.98
N VAL A 148 3.19 4.33 -17.56
CA VAL A 148 2.76 5.69 -17.16
C VAL A 148 1.27 5.92 -17.41
N ASN A 149 0.67 5.23 -18.39
CA ASN A 149 -0.77 5.30 -18.64
C ASN A 149 -1.59 4.53 -17.61
N LYS A 150 -1.01 3.51 -16.96
CA LYS A 150 -1.70 2.61 -16.04
C LYS A 150 -1.41 2.88 -14.56
N VAL A 151 -0.22 3.41 -14.25
CA VAL A 151 0.31 3.49 -12.89
C VAL A 151 0.96 4.85 -12.66
N THR A 152 0.55 5.49 -11.57
CA THR A 152 1.22 6.69 -11.04
C THR A 152 2.07 6.31 -9.83
N ALA A 153 3.39 6.46 -9.93
CA ALA A 153 4.31 6.23 -8.83
C ALA A 153 4.75 7.56 -8.18
N GLN A 154 4.79 7.59 -6.85
CA GLN A 154 5.13 8.79 -6.08
C GLN A 154 5.95 8.45 -4.84
N VAL A 155 7.04 9.19 -4.62
CA VAL A 155 7.87 9.08 -3.42
C VAL A 155 7.31 9.96 -2.30
N GLN A 156 7.12 9.36 -1.12
CA GLN A 156 6.74 10.06 0.10
C GLN A 156 7.97 10.26 0.99
N TRP A 157 8.76 11.30 0.71
CA TRP A 157 10.05 11.55 1.35
C TRP A 157 9.98 11.61 2.88
N ALA A 158 8.92 12.22 3.43
CA ALA A 158 8.74 12.34 4.88
C ALA A 158 8.49 11.00 5.60
N GLN A 159 7.96 10.00 4.89
CA GLN A 159 7.68 8.67 5.42
C GLN A 159 8.71 7.63 4.97
N ASN A 160 9.60 7.99 4.05
CA ASN A 160 10.51 7.10 3.35
C ASN A 160 9.77 5.90 2.72
N LEU A 161 8.67 6.19 2.02
CA LEU A 161 7.85 5.19 1.32
C LEU A 161 7.75 5.55 -0.16
N LEU A 162 7.58 4.53 -1.01
CA LEU A 162 7.16 4.68 -2.40
C LEU A 162 5.72 4.19 -2.50
N VAL A 163 4.86 4.95 -3.19
CA VAL A 163 3.44 4.59 -3.37
C VAL A 163 3.14 4.54 -4.87
N ALA A 164 2.61 3.41 -5.35
CA ALA A 164 2.03 3.31 -6.68
C ALA A 164 0.50 3.36 -6.57
N SER A 165 -0.12 4.09 -7.50
CA SER A 165 -1.56 4.25 -7.66
C SER A 165 -1.95 3.67 -9.01
N THR A 166 -2.97 2.81 -9.05
CA THR A 166 -3.49 2.26 -10.31
C THR A 166 -4.99 2.00 -10.23
N ALA A 167 -5.70 2.26 -11.32
CA ALA A 167 -7.10 1.88 -11.49
C ALA A 167 -7.27 0.45 -12.05
N HIS A 168 -6.15 -0.19 -12.44
CA HIS A 168 -6.13 -1.45 -13.16
C HIS A 168 -5.89 -2.63 -12.22
N GLU A 169 -6.86 -3.54 -12.12
CA GLU A 169 -6.79 -4.69 -11.21
C GLU A 169 -5.68 -5.69 -11.59
N ASP A 170 -5.41 -5.86 -12.89
CA ASP A 170 -4.32 -6.71 -13.39
C ASP A 170 -2.93 -6.26 -12.92
N MET A 171 -2.79 -5.00 -12.51
CA MET A 171 -1.55 -4.45 -11.99
C MET A 171 -1.36 -4.70 -10.49
N ILE A 172 -2.42 -4.99 -9.73
CA ILE A 172 -2.35 -5.14 -8.26
C ILE A 172 -1.41 -6.28 -7.89
N ASP A 173 -1.62 -7.46 -8.49
CA ASP A 173 -0.83 -8.66 -8.19
C ASP A 173 0.62 -8.48 -8.64
N ARG A 174 0.82 -7.92 -9.84
CA ARG A 174 2.17 -7.63 -10.38
C ARG A 174 2.94 -6.68 -9.48
N LEU A 175 2.33 -5.58 -9.07
CA LEU A 175 2.96 -4.57 -8.20
C LEU A 175 3.20 -5.12 -6.79
N THR A 176 2.29 -5.94 -6.27
CA THR A 176 2.41 -6.54 -4.93
C THR A 176 3.43 -7.69 -4.90
N ALA A 177 3.70 -8.34 -6.03
CA ALA A 177 4.71 -9.38 -6.17
C ALA A 177 6.16 -8.83 -6.16
N ILE A 178 6.36 -7.53 -6.43
CA ILE A 178 7.69 -6.92 -6.44
C ILE A 178 8.36 -7.08 -5.07
N ARG A 179 9.61 -7.56 -5.10
CA ARG A 179 10.50 -7.69 -3.93
C ARG A 179 11.77 -6.85 -4.05
N GLN A 180 12.18 -6.50 -5.26
CA GLN A 180 13.40 -5.75 -5.52
C GLN A 180 13.14 -4.71 -6.62
N LEU A 181 13.77 -3.54 -6.49
CA LEU A 181 13.75 -2.47 -7.49
C LEU A 181 15.19 -2.05 -7.80
N GLN A 182 15.54 -2.00 -9.08
CA GLN A 182 16.84 -1.50 -9.52
C GLN A 182 16.77 0.01 -9.74
N VAL A 183 17.56 0.78 -8.98
CA VAL A 183 17.63 2.24 -9.11
C VAL A 183 19.06 2.70 -9.31
N GLY A 184 19.31 3.21 -10.52
CA GLY A 184 20.65 3.44 -11.01
C GLY A 184 21.43 2.11 -11.01
N PRO A 185 22.63 2.06 -10.40
CA PRO A 185 23.41 0.82 -10.30
C PRO A 185 22.97 -0.09 -9.14
N ASN A 186 22.15 0.40 -8.20
CA ASN A 186 21.90 -0.30 -6.94
C ASN A 186 20.60 -1.11 -7.00
N LEU A 187 20.67 -2.37 -6.58
CA LEU A 187 19.50 -3.22 -6.36
C LEU A 187 19.01 -3.04 -4.93
N CYS A 188 17.76 -2.61 -4.78
CA CYS A 188 17.18 -2.27 -3.49
C CYS A 188 16.02 -3.23 -3.16
N THR A 189 15.98 -3.76 -1.94
CA THR A 189 14.92 -4.68 -1.51
C THR A 189 13.73 -3.91 -0.92
N PHE A 190 12.52 -4.35 -1.27
CA PHE A 190 11.26 -3.76 -0.85
C PHE A 190 10.26 -4.81 -0.38
N THR A 191 9.36 -4.40 0.52
CA THR A 191 8.12 -5.11 0.82
C THR A 191 6.94 -4.29 0.30
N ALA A 192 6.22 -4.83 -0.67
CA ALA A 192 5.01 -4.22 -1.22
C ALA A 192 3.77 -4.77 -0.51
N TYR A 193 2.76 -3.92 -0.29
CA TYR A 193 1.44 -4.35 0.13
C TYR A 193 0.35 -3.42 -0.37
N LEU A 194 -0.82 -3.99 -0.65
CA LEU A 194 -2.02 -3.25 -1.01
C LEU A 194 -2.54 -2.48 0.21
N LYS A 195 -2.73 -1.17 0.04
CA LYS A 195 -3.43 -0.32 1.00
C LYS A 195 -4.94 -0.51 0.79
N PRO A 196 -5.72 -0.61 1.88
CA PRO A 196 -7.17 -0.64 1.79
C PRO A 196 -7.72 0.54 0.97
N LEU A 197 -8.74 0.25 0.16
CA LEU A 197 -9.41 1.22 -0.70
C LEU A 197 -9.99 2.38 0.12
N PRO A 198 -10.23 3.54 -0.51
CA PRO A 198 -11.10 4.55 0.10
C PRO A 198 -12.48 3.96 0.35
N ASN A 199 -13.22 4.55 1.27
CA ASN A 199 -14.50 4.02 1.74
C ASN A 199 -14.42 2.69 2.51
N THR A 200 -13.22 2.24 2.90
CA THR A 200 -13.08 1.19 3.92
C THR A 200 -12.93 1.81 5.30
N SER A 201 -13.51 1.16 6.31
CA SER A 201 -13.33 1.50 7.70
C SER A 201 -12.52 0.42 8.40
N ALA A 202 -11.64 0.81 9.32
CA ALA A 202 -10.76 -0.13 10.01
C ALA A 202 -11.21 -0.29 11.46
N GLY A 203 -11.45 -1.52 11.89
CA GLY A 203 -11.68 -1.91 13.28
C GLY A 203 -10.50 -2.68 13.87
N VAL A 204 -10.42 -2.72 15.20
CA VAL A 204 -9.49 -3.54 15.97
C VAL A 204 -10.27 -4.48 16.86
N VAL A 205 -9.89 -5.75 16.79
CA VAL A 205 -10.36 -6.80 17.70
C VAL A 205 -9.17 -7.30 18.50
N VAL A 206 -9.40 -7.58 19.78
CA VAL A 206 -8.41 -8.08 20.75
C VAL A 206 -8.86 -9.46 21.22
N GLY A 207 -7.92 -10.33 21.56
CA GLY A 207 -8.19 -11.72 21.95
C GLY A 207 -8.11 -12.70 20.77
N ILE A 208 -7.40 -12.34 19.70
CA ILE A 208 -7.05 -13.26 18.62
C ILE A 208 -6.00 -14.25 19.12
N THR A 209 -6.26 -15.53 18.91
CA THR A 209 -5.36 -16.63 19.30
C THR A 209 -4.11 -16.66 18.43
N ASP A 210 -3.01 -17.17 18.97
CA ASP A 210 -1.71 -17.13 18.27
C ASP A 210 -1.62 -18.04 17.05
N TRP A 211 -2.43 -19.10 17.00
CA TRP A 211 -2.53 -20.01 15.84
C TRP A 211 -3.27 -19.39 14.64
N LEU A 212 -4.02 -18.31 14.88
CA LEU A 212 -4.62 -17.54 13.79
C LEU A 212 -3.54 -16.64 13.20
N THR A 213 -3.04 -16.95 12.02
CA THR A 213 -1.99 -16.22 11.30
C THR A 213 -2.61 -15.16 10.37
N ASN A 214 -1.79 -14.35 9.72
CA ASN A 214 -2.30 -13.40 8.71
C ASN A 214 -2.94 -14.12 7.51
N ASP A 215 -2.54 -15.35 7.25
CA ASP A 215 -2.94 -16.10 6.06
C ASP A 215 -4.30 -16.78 6.25
N ASN A 216 -4.62 -17.20 7.47
CA ASN A 216 -5.87 -17.91 7.78
C ASN A 216 -6.92 -17.04 8.51
N ILE A 217 -6.58 -15.86 9.02
CA ILE A 217 -7.51 -15.04 9.83
C ILE A 217 -8.82 -14.74 9.13
N MET A 218 -8.80 -14.57 7.81
CA MET A 218 -9.99 -14.30 7.00
C MET A 218 -11.02 -15.44 7.04
N ASP A 219 -10.57 -16.69 7.14
CA ASP A 219 -11.44 -17.87 7.10
C ASP A 219 -12.30 -18.04 8.37
N TYR A 220 -11.86 -17.42 9.47
CA TYR A 220 -12.43 -17.62 10.80
C TYR A 220 -13.14 -16.39 11.37
N ILE A 221 -13.26 -15.31 10.59
CA ILE A 221 -13.96 -14.09 10.99
C ILE A 221 -15.18 -13.86 10.10
N SER A 222 -16.27 -13.37 10.71
CA SER A 222 -17.43 -12.91 9.96
C SER A 222 -18.13 -11.75 10.67
N ALA A 223 -18.73 -10.86 9.90
CA ALA A 223 -19.47 -9.72 10.43
C ALA A 223 -20.89 -9.73 9.87
N GLU A 224 -21.87 -9.49 10.74
CA GLU A 224 -23.25 -9.38 10.29
C GLU A 224 -23.43 -8.05 9.54
N ARG A 225 -23.99 -8.09 8.33
CA ARG A 225 -24.33 -6.90 7.51
C ARG A 225 -23.14 -6.03 7.10
N HIS A 226 -21.91 -6.52 7.23
CA HIS A 226 -20.70 -5.82 6.81
C HIS A 226 -19.80 -6.79 6.04
N GLU A 227 -19.32 -6.35 4.90
CA GLU A 227 -18.33 -7.11 4.13
C GLU A 227 -16.93 -6.86 4.70
N ILE A 228 -16.18 -7.94 4.93
CA ILE A 228 -14.80 -7.87 5.41
C ILE A 228 -13.88 -7.91 4.20
N VAL A 229 -13.21 -6.79 3.94
CA VAL A 229 -12.30 -6.62 2.79
C VAL A 229 -10.94 -7.23 3.06
N SER A 230 -10.42 -7.06 4.28
CA SER A 230 -9.14 -7.66 4.67
C SER A 230 -8.99 -7.72 6.19
N ALA A 231 -8.19 -8.67 6.67
CA ALA A 231 -7.80 -8.74 8.07
C ALA A 231 -6.31 -9.05 8.19
N ARG A 232 -5.66 -8.47 9.20
CA ARG A 232 -4.27 -8.76 9.54
C ARG A 232 -4.00 -8.58 11.01
N ARG A 233 -3.10 -9.38 11.56
CA ARG A 233 -2.59 -9.22 12.93
C ARG A 233 -1.68 -8.01 13.07
N LEU A 234 -1.69 -7.45 14.28
CA LEU A 234 -0.84 -6.35 14.70
C LEU A 234 0.46 -6.90 15.29
N GLY A 235 1.42 -7.20 14.43
CA GLY A 235 2.68 -7.83 14.85
C GLY A 235 2.41 -9.17 15.54
N ASN A 236 3.12 -9.44 16.64
CA ASN A 236 2.96 -10.67 17.42
C ASN A 236 1.92 -10.53 18.56
N SER A 237 1.03 -9.54 18.48
CA SER A 237 0.01 -9.35 19.52
C SER A 237 -1.24 -10.20 19.26
N SER A 238 -2.08 -10.34 20.28
CA SER A 238 -3.42 -10.92 20.20
C SER A 238 -4.46 -9.96 19.61
N ALA A 239 -4.02 -8.91 18.88
CA ALA A 239 -4.90 -7.95 18.24
C ALA A 239 -4.79 -8.02 16.72
N ALA A 240 -5.91 -7.83 16.04
CA ALA A 240 -5.98 -7.75 14.59
C ALA A 240 -6.70 -6.48 14.14
N ILE A 241 -6.23 -5.90 13.03
CA ILE A 241 -6.95 -4.88 12.28
C ILE A 241 -7.80 -5.58 11.22
N ILE A 242 -9.07 -5.19 11.15
CA ILE A 242 -10.03 -5.70 10.19
C ILE A 242 -10.57 -4.51 9.41
N HIS A 243 -10.51 -4.58 8.08
CA HIS A 243 -11.06 -3.58 7.19
C HIS A 243 -12.43 -4.05 6.71
N PHE A 244 -13.42 -3.20 6.93
CA PHE A 244 -14.79 -3.39 6.49
C PHE A 244 -15.05 -2.50 5.29
N GLU A 245 -15.86 -3.00 4.36
CA GLU A 245 -16.42 -2.15 3.33
C GLU A 245 -17.39 -1.15 3.96
N GLY A 246 -17.32 0.09 3.51
CA GLY A 246 -18.14 1.19 3.99
C GLY A 246 -17.54 1.99 5.15
N PRO A 247 -18.21 3.09 5.54
CA PRO A 247 -17.68 4.09 6.45
C PRO A 247 -17.76 3.70 7.93
N HIS A 248 -18.42 2.59 8.27
CA HIS A 248 -18.76 2.23 9.64
C HIS A 248 -18.13 0.90 10.05
N VAL A 249 -17.53 0.90 11.25
CA VAL A 249 -16.99 -0.29 11.89
C VAL A 249 -18.11 -0.93 12.72
N PRO A 250 -18.42 -2.23 12.53
CA PRO A 250 -19.41 -2.91 13.37
C PRO A 250 -18.96 -2.94 14.83
N PHE A 251 -19.90 -2.91 15.78
CA PHE A 251 -19.59 -2.98 17.21
C PHE A 251 -19.08 -4.36 17.64
N TYR A 252 -19.56 -5.40 16.98
CA TYR A 252 -19.25 -6.79 17.28
C TYR A 252 -19.07 -7.57 15.98
N ILE A 253 -18.17 -8.54 16.00
CA ILE A 253 -17.98 -9.50 14.92
C ILE A 253 -17.88 -10.92 15.50
N LYS A 254 -18.04 -11.93 14.66
CA LYS A 254 -17.79 -13.32 15.04
C LYS A 254 -16.34 -13.68 14.72
N VAL A 255 -15.62 -14.22 15.70
CA VAL A 255 -14.27 -14.77 15.57
C VAL A 255 -14.31 -16.18 16.13
N LEU A 256 -14.04 -17.19 15.30
CA LEU A 256 -14.09 -18.61 15.72
C LEU A 256 -15.42 -19.00 16.37
N GLY A 257 -16.54 -18.45 15.87
CA GLY A 257 -17.87 -18.66 16.42
C GLY A 257 -18.19 -17.85 17.70
N THR A 258 -17.21 -17.17 18.30
CA THR A 258 -17.42 -16.30 19.48
C THR A 258 -17.67 -14.86 19.07
N ILE A 259 -18.46 -14.12 19.86
CA ILE A 259 -18.74 -12.70 19.60
C ILE A 259 -17.65 -11.84 20.25
N ALA A 260 -16.86 -11.15 19.43
CA ALA A 260 -15.78 -10.28 19.87
C ALA A 260 -16.12 -8.80 19.64
N ARG A 261 -15.74 -7.94 20.59
CA ARG A 261 -15.94 -6.49 20.48
C ARG A 261 -14.95 -5.89 19.49
N CYS A 262 -15.47 -5.21 18.47
CA CYS A 262 -14.68 -4.49 17.48
C CYS A 262 -14.70 -2.98 17.79
N ARG A 263 -13.52 -2.37 17.86
CA ARG A 263 -13.36 -0.94 18.17
C ARG A 263 -12.80 -0.21 16.95
N PRO A 264 -13.25 1.02 16.63
CA PRO A 264 -12.64 1.79 15.53
C PRO A 264 -11.13 1.95 15.70
N TYR A 265 -10.38 1.58 14.67
CA TYR A 265 -8.92 1.68 14.66
C TYR A 265 -8.49 3.14 14.63
N ARG A 266 -7.59 3.50 15.55
CA ARG A 266 -6.95 4.83 15.59
C ARG A 266 -5.48 4.67 15.24
N LYS A 267 -5.08 5.24 14.10
CA LYS A 267 -3.68 5.25 13.66
C LYS A 267 -2.83 6.03 14.67
N SER A 268 -1.77 5.40 15.16
CA SER A 268 -0.73 6.12 15.90
C SER A 268 0.04 7.05 14.97
N VAL A 269 0.61 8.11 15.53
CA VAL A 269 1.64 8.90 14.87
C VAL A 269 2.87 8.01 14.74
N GLN A 270 3.38 7.90 13.52
CA GLN A 270 4.57 7.09 13.24
C GLN A 270 5.80 7.78 13.84
N TYR A 271 6.55 7.02 14.63
CA TYR A 271 7.82 7.43 15.18
C TYR A 271 8.81 6.28 15.01
N CYS A 272 10.03 6.62 14.63
CA CYS A 272 11.09 5.66 14.42
C CYS A 272 11.90 5.50 15.70
N LYS A 273 11.96 4.28 16.25
CA LYS A 273 12.77 4.01 17.44
C LYS A 273 14.27 4.07 17.16
N ALA A 274 14.68 3.78 15.92
CA ALA A 274 16.10 3.75 15.55
C ALA A 274 16.72 5.15 15.40
N CYS A 275 16.09 6.07 14.68
CA CYS A 275 16.62 7.44 14.54
C CYS A 275 15.98 8.45 15.51
N GLY A 276 14.90 8.06 16.19
CA GLY A 276 14.13 8.91 17.09
C GLY A 276 13.21 9.92 16.40
N ASP A 277 13.16 10.00 15.08
CA ASP A 277 12.36 11.01 14.37
C ASP A 277 10.90 10.60 14.13
N ILE A 278 10.07 11.60 13.87
CA ILE A 278 8.63 11.45 13.59
C ILE A 278 8.42 11.38 12.08
N GLY A 279 7.50 10.52 11.63
CA GLY A 279 7.04 10.48 10.23
C GLY A 279 7.18 9.13 9.56
N HIS A 280 8.16 8.33 9.98
CA HIS A 280 8.43 7.01 9.42
C HIS A 280 8.56 5.96 10.54
N ARG A 281 8.66 4.68 10.14
CA ARG A 281 8.81 3.54 11.05
C ARG A 281 10.24 3.01 11.03
N GLN A 282 10.60 2.24 12.06
CA GLN A 282 11.93 1.63 12.17
C GLN A 282 12.28 0.72 10.99
N ASP A 283 11.31 -0.04 10.46
CA ASP A 283 11.49 -0.94 9.31
C ASP A 283 11.77 -0.22 7.99
N VAL A 284 11.50 1.09 7.92
CA VAL A 284 11.76 1.92 6.73
C VAL A 284 12.65 3.12 7.07
N CYS A 285 13.48 2.99 8.11
CA CYS A 285 14.31 4.10 8.58
C CYS A 285 15.38 4.46 7.53
N PRO A 286 15.44 5.72 7.04
CA PRO A 286 16.44 6.14 6.04
C PRO A 286 17.86 6.20 6.59
N SER A 287 18.02 6.34 7.89
CA SER A 287 19.32 6.44 8.57
C SER A 287 19.21 5.81 9.97
N PRO A 288 19.17 4.47 10.08
CA PRO A 288 19.15 3.82 11.38
C PRO A 288 20.41 4.19 12.15
N LYS A 289 20.26 4.83 13.31
CA LYS A 289 21.36 5.22 14.19
C LYS A 289 21.33 4.30 15.41
N PRO A 290 22.15 3.23 15.47
CA PRO A 290 22.09 2.29 16.59
C PRO A 290 22.44 2.96 17.93
N GLU A 291 23.17 4.07 17.88
CA GLU A 291 23.68 4.79 19.05
C GLU A 291 22.69 5.80 19.64
N LEU A 292 21.38 5.70 19.45
CA LEU A 292 20.44 6.64 20.10
C LEU A 292 19.65 5.96 21.22
N CYS A 293 19.61 6.62 22.37
CA CYS A 293 18.76 6.20 23.47
C CYS A 293 17.30 6.18 23.04
N SER A 294 16.64 5.03 23.18
CA SER A 294 15.22 4.86 22.83
C SER A 294 14.26 5.75 23.64
N LYS A 295 14.68 6.18 24.84
CA LYS A 295 13.87 7.00 25.76
C LYS A 295 14.01 8.50 25.47
N CYS A 296 15.25 9.01 25.43
CA CYS A 296 15.52 10.45 25.32
C CYS A 296 15.98 10.90 23.92
N GLY A 297 16.36 9.97 23.04
CA GLY A 297 16.83 10.25 21.67
C GLY A 297 18.22 10.90 21.59
N LYS A 298 18.98 10.96 22.70
CA LYS A 298 20.38 11.42 22.71
C LYS A 298 21.33 10.24 22.52
N LYS A 299 22.55 10.50 22.05
CA LYS A 299 23.61 9.50 22.00
C LYS A 299 24.03 9.16 23.43
N PRO A 300 23.90 7.90 23.89
CA PRO A 300 24.38 7.51 25.20
C PRO A 300 25.91 7.58 25.19
N GLU A 301 26.49 8.26 26.18
CA GLU A 301 27.94 8.17 26.44
C GLU A 301 28.27 6.81 27.10
N ASN A 302 27.34 6.28 27.90
CA ASN A 302 27.39 4.96 28.55
C ASN A 302 26.03 4.23 28.43
N GLU A 303 26.03 2.89 28.49
CA GLU A 303 24.82 2.05 28.36
C GLU A 303 23.71 2.45 29.37
N GLU A 304 24.11 2.82 30.59
CA GLU A 304 23.24 3.40 31.60
C GLU A 304 23.54 4.90 31.76
N HIS A 305 22.78 5.73 31.03
CA HIS A 305 22.79 7.17 31.27
C HIS A 305 21.47 7.58 31.93
N ASP A 306 21.56 8.46 32.93
CA ASP A 306 20.38 9.06 33.55
C ASP A 306 19.70 9.98 32.53
N CYS A 307 18.58 9.51 31.99
CA CYS A 307 17.92 10.15 30.88
C CYS A 307 16.58 10.73 31.33
N ASN A 308 16.36 12.03 31.08
CA ASN A 308 15.04 12.64 31.23
C ASN A 308 14.33 12.63 29.86
N PRO A 309 13.39 11.69 29.61
CA PRO A 309 12.77 11.55 28.30
C PRO A 309 11.85 12.73 27.98
N MET A 310 12.05 13.36 26.82
CA MET A 310 11.18 14.43 26.34
C MET A 310 10.48 13.99 25.07
N CYS A 311 9.14 13.95 25.10
CA CYS A 311 8.37 13.49 23.95
C CYS A 311 8.41 14.47 22.78
N LYS A 312 8.89 14.06 21.60
CA LYS A 312 8.93 14.92 20.41
C LYS A 312 7.55 15.36 19.87
N LEU A 313 6.45 14.72 20.29
CA LEU A 313 5.08 15.06 19.84
C LEU A 313 4.43 16.18 20.66
N CYS A 314 4.67 16.19 21.97
CA CYS A 314 4.01 17.12 22.90
C CYS A 314 4.98 17.90 23.81
N ASN A 315 6.28 17.60 23.77
CA ASN A 315 7.34 18.22 24.56
C ASN A 315 7.10 18.11 26.08
N LEU A 316 6.54 16.98 26.54
CA LEU A 316 6.31 16.66 27.96
C LEU A 316 7.28 15.57 28.43
N PRO A 317 7.54 15.45 29.75
CA PRO A 317 8.52 14.51 30.32
C PRO A 317 7.98 13.08 30.35
N HIS A 318 7.96 12.43 29.18
CA HIS A 318 7.65 11.01 29.00
C HIS A 318 8.22 10.54 27.66
N GLU A 319 8.30 9.23 27.44
CA GLU A 319 8.79 8.64 26.19
C GLU A 319 7.96 9.11 24.97
N THR A 320 8.64 9.32 23.83
CA THR A 320 7.97 9.72 22.59
C THR A 320 6.98 8.64 22.15
N ALA A 321 5.73 9.04 21.91
CA ALA A 321 4.63 8.11 21.60
C ALA A 321 4.35 7.05 22.69
N GLY A 322 4.75 7.30 23.95
CA GLY A 322 4.34 6.51 25.11
C GLY A 322 2.82 6.52 25.34
N LYS A 323 2.31 5.63 26.22
CA LYS A 323 0.87 5.57 26.56
C LYS A 323 0.35 6.88 27.17
N GLU A 324 1.21 7.63 27.84
CA GLU A 324 0.91 8.92 28.46
C GLU A 324 0.79 10.07 27.44
N CYS A 325 1.31 9.87 26.23
CA CYS A 325 1.27 10.90 25.19
C CYS A 325 -0.14 11.02 24.60
N ARG A 326 -0.88 12.07 24.99
CA ARG A 326 -2.21 12.38 24.43
C ARG A 326 -2.20 12.62 22.92
N ARG A 327 -1.04 12.98 22.34
CA ARG A 327 -0.83 13.19 20.89
C ARG A 327 -0.31 11.95 20.16
N ARG A 328 -0.19 10.79 20.83
CA ARG A 328 0.24 9.54 20.20
C ARG A 328 -0.72 9.09 19.12
N LEU A 329 -2.02 9.24 19.37
CA LEU A 329 -3.05 8.84 18.42
C LEU A 329 -3.37 10.03 17.52
N LYS A 330 -3.45 9.79 16.21
CA LYS A 330 -3.98 10.80 15.29
C LYS A 330 -5.44 11.09 15.68
N PRO A 331 -5.86 12.36 15.69
CA PRO A 331 -7.26 12.67 15.87
C PRO A 331 -8.07 11.92 14.81
N PRO A 332 -9.27 11.41 15.15
CA PRO A 332 -10.15 10.84 14.13
C PRO A 332 -10.37 11.91 13.05
N PRO A 333 -10.46 11.51 11.76
CA PRO A 333 -10.88 12.45 10.74
C PRO A 333 -12.21 13.10 11.18
N PRO A 334 -12.43 14.39 10.91
CA PRO A 334 -13.71 15.03 11.23
C PRO A 334 -14.85 14.24 10.57
N PRO A 335 -16.03 14.14 11.23
CA PRO A 335 -17.15 13.38 10.69
C PRO A 335 -17.51 13.86 9.27
N LEU A 336 -17.94 12.94 8.40
CA LEU A 336 -18.11 13.18 6.95
C LEU A 336 -19.01 14.39 6.63
N ARG A 337 -20.06 14.66 7.45
CA ARG A 337 -20.90 15.86 7.32
C ARG A 337 -20.09 17.15 7.44
N THR A 338 -19.13 17.17 8.35
CA THR A 338 -18.21 18.29 8.52
C THR A 338 -17.14 18.27 7.43
N ARG A 339 -16.77 17.11 6.88
CA ARG A 339 -15.79 17.00 5.78
C ARG A 339 -16.32 17.59 4.48
N GLN A 340 -17.57 17.32 4.09
CA GLN A 340 -18.21 17.98 2.94
C GLN A 340 -18.31 19.50 3.17
N ALA A 341 -18.67 19.94 4.38
CA ALA A 341 -18.66 21.36 4.73
C ALA A 341 -17.24 21.95 4.70
N TRP A 342 -16.21 21.21 5.12
CA TRP A 342 -14.80 21.61 5.05
C TRP A 342 -14.28 21.66 3.62
N ASP A 343 -14.57 20.69 2.76
CA ASP A 343 -14.15 20.68 1.36
C ASP A 343 -14.86 21.80 0.58
N GLN A 344 -16.15 22.05 0.88
CA GLN A 344 -16.89 23.20 0.32
C GLN A 344 -16.36 24.56 0.81
N THR A 345 -15.86 24.66 2.04
CA THR A 345 -15.29 25.91 2.58
C THR A 345 -13.81 26.08 2.31
N SER A 346 -13.04 25.01 2.10
CA SER A 346 -11.60 25.05 1.82
C SER A 346 -11.27 25.08 0.32
N GLY A 347 -12.22 24.76 -0.55
CA GLY A 347 -12.14 25.03 -1.99
C GLY A 347 -12.28 26.50 -2.39
N LYS A 348 -12.71 27.37 -1.46
CA LYS A 348 -12.67 28.84 -1.61
C LYS A 348 -11.67 29.38 -0.60
N ALA A 349 -10.45 29.69 -1.02
CA ALA A 349 -9.48 30.36 -0.16
C ALA A 349 -10.05 31.71 0.32
N PRO A 350 -10.36 31.91 1.62
CA PRO A 350 -10.86 33.17 2.13
C PRO A 350 -9.74 33.93 2.85
N TRP A 351 -8.60 34.11 2.19
CA TRP A 351 -7.51 34.93 2.76
C TRP A 351 -6.95 36.00 1.83
N SER A 352 -7.63 36.33 0.73
CA SER A 352 -7.22 37.42 -0.17
C SER A 352 -8.08 38.69 -0.10
N THR A 353 -8.98 38.81 0.88
CA THR A 353 -9.61 40.10 1.17
C THR A 353 -9.64 40.28 2.68
N ALA A 354 -8.65 41.00 3.20
CA ALA A 354 -8.81 41.68 4.46
C ALA A 354 -10.04 42.60 4.31
N PRO A 355 -11.08 42.51 5.15
CA PRO A 355 -12.08 43.56 5.19
C PRO A 355 -11.34 44.82 5.67
N SER A 356 -11.32 45.83 4.82
CA SER A 356 -10.93 47.18 5.17
C SER A 356 -11.67 47.58 6.44
N GLU A 357 -10.94 48.21 7.35
CA GLU A 357 -11.48 48.87 8.52
C GLU A 357 -12.69 49.72 8.11
N THR A 358 -13.88 49.33 8.51
CA THR A 358 -15.06 50.19 8.45
C THR A 358 -15.77 50.07 9.78
N ASN A 359 -15.31 50.94 10.68
CA ASN A 359 -16.13 51.76 11.57
C ASN A 359 -17.57 51.26 11.79
N CYS A 360 -17.78 50.54 12.90
CA CYS A 360 -19.11 50.32 13.47
C CYS A 360 -19.14 50.94 14.88
N ASN A 361 -19.21 52.27 14.90
CA ASN A 361 -19.79 53.00 16.01
C ASN A 361 -21.32 52.99 15.90
N SER A 362 -21.96 52.97 17.06
CA SER A 362 -23.40 53.11 17.34
C SER A 362 -24.29 51.89 17.09
N PHE A 363 -24.71 51.23 18.17
CA PHE A 363 -26.10 51.32 18.61
C PHE A 363 -26.15 51.18 20.13
N SER A 364 -26.60 52.26 20.75
CA SER A 364 -26.81 52.45 22.17
C SER A 364 -28.15 51.82 22.56
N LEU A 365 -28.16 50.94 23.57
CA LEU A 365 -29.38 50.62 24.31
C LEU A 365 -29.11 50.89 25.80
N LYS A 366 -29.69 51.99 26.24
CA LYS A 366 -29.83 52.44 27.62
C LYS A 366 -30.79 51.50 28.36
N SER A 367 -30.40 51.04 29.54
CA SER A 367 -31.26 50.78 30.72
C SER A 367 -30.30 50.44 31.87
N ALA A 368 -29.86 51.44 32.64
CA ALA A 368 -30.52 51.90 33.88
C ALA A 368 -30.57 50.80 34.96
N MET A 369 -29.61 50.84 35.90
CA MET A 369 -29.81 50.56 37.33
C MET A 369 -28.60 51.14 38.12
N PRO A 370 -28.81 51.67 39.34
CA PRO A 370 -27.91 52.64 39.96
C PRO A 370 -26.84 52.04 40.88
N ALA A 371 -25.81 52.85 41.09
CA ALA A 371 -24.68 52.62 41.97
C ALA A 371 -25.02 52.83 43.46
N THR A 372 -24.47 51.98 44.31
CA THR A 372 -23.94 52.21 45.67
C THR A 372 -23.09 50.96 45.97
N GLY A 373 -21.92 50.93 46.60
CA GLY A 373 -21.00 51.86 47.23
C GLY A 373 -20.02 50.98 48.03
N VAL A 374 -18.70 51.12 47.78
CA VAL A 374 -17.53 51.14 48.73
C VAL A 374 -17.48 50.12 49.91
N PRO A 375 -16.30 49.69 50.45
CA PRO A 375 -15.17 48.95 49.88
C PRO A 375 -14.65 47.79 50.81
N SER A 376 -13.59 47.10 50.35
CA SER A 376 -12.45 46.51 51.10
C SER A 376 -12.65 45.66 52.37
N GLY A 377 -12.03 44.47 52.39
CA GLY A 377 -11.52 43.89 53.64
C GLY A 377 -11.31 42.37 53.69
N ILE A 378 -10.05 41.93 53.48
CA ILE A 378 -9.23 41.25 54.50
C ILE A 378 -9.72 39.89 55.10
N LEU A 379 -8.89 38.86 54.82
CA LEU A 379 -8.45 37.71 55.65
C LEU A 379 -9.25 36.39 55.77
N LYS A 380 -8.46 35.32 55.57
CA LYS A 380 -8.28 34.10 56.39
C LYS A 380 -9.28 32.96 56.25
N GLU A 381 -8.77 31.75 55.98
CA GLU A 381 -8.53 30.64 56.95
C GLU A 381 -9.81 30.30 57.73
N SER A 382 -10.24 29.07 57.92
CA SER A 382 -9.80 27.73 57.58
C SER A 382 -10.90 26.80 58.13
N SER A 383 -10.86 25.53 57.74
CA SER A 383 -11.30 24.39 58.57
C SER A 383 -12.80 24.09 58.70
N SER A 384 -13.08 22.79 58.48
CA SER A 384 -14.02 21.91 59.21
C SER A 384 -15.51 22.28 59.21
N GLU A 385 -16.49 21.39 59.17
CA GLU A 385 -16.59 19.94 59.14
C GLU A 385 -18.11 19.67 58.94
N SER A 386 -18.44 18.45 58.53
CA SER A 386 -19.67 17.72 58.90
C SER A 386 -21.08 18.22 58.46
N SER A 387 -21.64 17.41 57.54
CA SER A 387 -22.92 16.70 57.71
C SER A 387 -24.23 17.46 57.36
N PRO A 388 -25.40 16.77 57.34
CA PRO A 388 -26.07 16.39 56.10
C PRO A 388 -27.43 17.08 55.96
N SER A 389 -27.94 17.32 54.75
CA SER A 389 -29.33 17.78 54.59
C SER A 389 -30.10 16.96 53.57
N THR A 390 -31.00 16.18 54.12
CA THR A 390 -32.24 15.65 53.54
C THR A 390 -33.08 16.75 52.89
N ASN A 391 -33.48 16.55 51.62
CA ASN A 391 -34.81 16.90 51.08
C ASN A 391 -34.83 16.48 49.59
N SER A 392 -35.54 15.43 49.18
CA SER A 392 -37.01 15.36 49.04
C SER A 392 -37.57 16.49 48.16
N ARG A 393 -37.74 16.22 46.86
CA ARG A 393 -38.98 16.51 46.10
C ARG A 393 -38.87 16.09 44.62
N SER A 394 -39.41 14.91 44.36
CA SER A 394 -40.42 14.60 43.34
C SER A 394 -40.61 15.58 42.17
N ARG A 395 -40.39 15.10 40.93
CA ARG A 395 -41.30 15.34 39.79
C ARG A 395 -41.12 14.27 38.73
N SER A 396 -41.99 13.28 38.82
CA SER A 396 -42.27 12.23 37.85
C SER A 396 -43.10 12.80 36.68
N HIS A 397 -42.62 12.60 35.45
CA HIS A 397 -43.46 12.66 34.26
C HIS A 397 -43.38 11.33 33.51
N SER A 398 -44.39 10.52 33.79
CA SER A 398 -44.76 9.31 33.08
C SER A 398 -45.26 9.66 31.68
N ARG A 399 -44.68 9.07 30.64
CA ARG A 399 -45.40 8.80 29.39
C ARG A 399 -45.47 7.29 29.20
N SER A 400 -46.68 6.80 29.44
CA SER A 400 -47.09 5.42 29.19
C SER A 400 -47.24 5.21 27.68
N SER A 401 -46.80 4.05 27.19
CA SER A 401 -47.40 3.40 26.04
C SER A 401 -47.23 1.90 26.24
N GLN A 402 -48.27 1.30 26.80
CA GLN A 402 -48.45 -0.14 26.88
C GLN A 402 -48.75 -0.68 25.48
N ARG A 403 -48.09 -1.77 25.10
CA ARG A 403 -48.78 -2.86 24.39
C ARG A 403 -48.33 -4.20 24.98
N ILE A 404 -49.32 -4.84 25.58
CA ILE A 404 -49.30 -6.17 26.19
C ILE A 404 -49.79 -7.18 25.14
N ARG A 405 -49.11 -8.33 25.04
CA ARG A 405 -49.63 -9.73 24.99
C ARG A 405 -48.45 -10.65 24.63
N LYS A 406 -47.86 -11.40 25.59
CA LYS A 406 -48.21 -12.75 26.11
C LYS A 406 -48.43 -13.78 24.99
N GLU A 407 -47.47 -14.66 24.73
CA GLU A 407 -47.27 -16.01 25.34
C GLU A 407 -48.23 -17.09 24.83
N SER A 408 -47.74 -18.09 24.10
CA SER A 408 -47.33 -19.40 24.65
C SER A 408 -47.40 -20.57 23.65
N ARG A 409 -46.41 -21.47 23.81
CA ARG A 409 -46.44 -22.95 23.64
C ARG A 409 -46.38 -23.63 22.25
N SER A 410 -45.32 -24.43 22.12
CA SER A 410 -45.12 -25.57 21.20
C SER A 410 -46.12 -26.73 21.45
N PRO A 411 -46.20 -27.73 20.55
CA PRO A 411 -45.39 -28.95 20.76
C PRO A 411 -44.87 -29.65 19.50
N SER A 412 -44.07 -30.68 19.80
CA SER A 412 -43.20 -31.62 19.10
C SER A 412 -43.81 -32.58 18.05
N ARG A 413 -42.92 -33.07 17.15
CA ARG A 413 -42.74 -34.44 16.57
C ARG A 413 -42.40 -34.37 15.07
N SER A 414 -41.15 -34.65 14.65
CA SER A 414 -40.48 -35.96 14.42
C SER A 414 -40.70 -36.56 13.03
N LEU A 415 -39.60 -37.07 12.45
CA LEU A 415 -39.42 -37.91 11.25
C LEU A 415 -39.38 -37.15 9.91
N SER A 416 -38.75 -37.61 8.83
CA SER A 416 -37.58 -38.44 8.50
C SER A 416 -37.64 -38.57 6.97
N ARG A 417 -36.47 -38.65 6.31
CA ARG A 417 -36.22 -39.13 4.93
C ARG A 417 -36.45 -38.20 3.72
N ARG A 418 -35.30 -37.93 3.07
CA ARG A 418 -34.91 -38.21 1.67
C ARG A 418 -35.89 -37.85 0.53
N ALA A 419 -35.38 -36.94 -0.30
CA ALA A 419 -35.13 -37.09 -1.73
C ALA A 419 -36.21 -37.75 -2.59
N GLN A 420 -36.87 -36.93 -3.42
CA GLN A 420 -36.88 -37.05 -4.87
C GLN A 420 -37.46 -35.77 -5.46
N GLY A 421 -36.85 -35.32 -6.57
CA GLY A 421 -37.33 -34.16 -7.31
C GLY A 421 -38.61 -34.51 -8.03
N ASP A 422 -39.59 -33.60 -7.97
CA ASP A 422 -40.70 -33.60 -8.91
C ASP A 422 -41.17 -32.17 -9.16
N VAL A 423 -41.36 -31.91 -10.45
CA VAL A 423 -41.75 -30.64 -11.05
C VAL A 423 -43.21 -30.38 -10.72
N HIS A 424 -43.48 -29.57 -9.69
CA HIS A 424 -44.83 -29.09 -9.42
C HIS A 424 -45.16 -27.84 -10.22
N LYS A 425 -45.97 -28.07 -11.25
CA LYS A 425 -46.82 -27.12 -11.95
C LYS A 425 -47.61 -26.31 -10.92
N VAL A 426 -47.32 -25.01 -10.80
CA VAL A 426 -48.08 -24.08 -9.93
C VAL A 426 -49.44 -23.85 -10.58
N VAL A 427 -50.44 -24.57 -10.10
CA VAL A 427 -51.85 -24.25 -10.31
C VAL A 427 -52.22 -23.25 -9.23
N PHE A 428 -52.60 -22.04 -9.62
CA PHE A 428 -53.16 -21.03 -8.72
C PHE A 428 -54.54 -21.50 -8.27
N SER A 429 -54.70 -21.78 -6.98
CA SER A 429 -56.00 -22.00 -6.36
C SER A 429 -56.59 -20.65 -5.94
N ASP A 430 -57.64 -20.22 -6.64
CA ASP A 430 -58.52 -19.10 -6.28
C ASP A 430 -59.42 -19.48 -5.09
N GLU A 431 -58.94 -19.41 -3.85
CA GLU A 431 -59.83 -19.49 -2.68
C GLU A 431 -59.28 -18.68 -1.50
N HIS A 432 -59.52 -17.36 -1.47
CA HIS A 432 -59.53 -16.56 -0.23
C HIS A 432 -60.53 -15.39 -0.40
N PHE A 433 -61.82 -15.70 -0.37
CA PHE A 433 -62.83 -14.68 -0.09
C PHE A 433 -62.82 -14.35 1.41
N PRO A 434 -62.79 -13.07 1.83
CA PRO A 434 -62.96 -12.71 3.23
C PRO A 434 -64.38 -13.08 3.70
N PRO A 435 -64.56 -13.53 4.95
CA PRO A 435 -65.87 -13.93 5.46
C PRO A 435 -66.85 -12.76 5.47
N LEU A 436 -68.04 -13.00 4.93
CA LEU A 436 -69.22 -12.14 5.06
C LEU A 436 -69.43 -11.78 6.54
N VAL A 437 -69.34 -10.49 6.85
CA VAL A 437 -69.69 -9.94 8.14
C VAL A 437 -71.19 -10.20 8.37
N GLN A 438 -71.50 -11.20 9.19
CA GLN A 438 -72.83 -11.40 9.73
C GLN A 438 -73.15 -10.23 10.66
N VAL A 439 -74.04 -9.35 10.19
CA VAL A 439 -74.66 -8.31 11.03
C VAL A 439 -75.67 -9.01 11.95
N SER A 440 -75.21 -9.45 13.11
CA SER A 440 -76.06 -9.96 14.18
C SER A 440 -76.87 -8.80 14.78
N CYS A 441 -78.20 -8.85 14.61
CA CYS A 441 -79.15 -7.97 15.27
C CYS A 441 -79.12 -8.18 16.79
N PRO A 442 -78.94 -7.14 17.62
CA PRO A 442 -79.19 -7.24 19.05
C PRO A 442 -80.69 -7.12 19.31
N SER A 443 -81.36 -8.27 19.36
CA SER A 443 -82.68 -8.38 20.00
C SER A 443 -82.46 -8.50 21.51
N SER A 444 -82.70 -7.42 22.26
CA SER A 444 -83.61 -7.42 23.42
C SER A 444 -83.40 -6.19 24.32
N THR A 445 -84.55 -5.61 24.66
CA THR A 445 -84.82 -4.75 25.83
C THR A 445 -84.08 -3.42 25.91
N CYS A 446 -84.78 -2.34 25.55
CA CYS A 446 -84.88 -1.11 26.35
C CYS A 446 -86.16 -0.37 25.94
N THR A 447 -87.17 -0.45 26.79
CA THR A 447 -88.39 0.34 26.75
C THR A 447 -88.09 1.75 27.26
N SER A 448 -88.10 2.75 26.39
CA SER A 448 -88.40 4.13 26.78
C SER A 448 -88.99 4.87 25.59
N LYS A 449 -90.24 5.30 25.79
CA LYS A 449 -90.95 6.26 24.94
C LYS A 449 -90.12 7.54 24.84
N GLU A 450 -89.74 7.94 23.64
CA GLU A 450 -89.59 9.34 23.26
C GLU A 450 -89.39 9.45 21.74
N GLY A 451 -90.03 10.45 21.14
CA GLY A 451 -89.60 11.10 19.89
C GLY A 451 -89.61 10.28 18.61
N ARG A 452 -90.65 10.46 17.78
CA ARG A 452 -90.64 10.05 16.38
C ARG A 452 -89.70 10.96 15.59
N ASP A 453 -88.47 10.52 15.36
CA ASP A 453 -87.68 10.95 14.21
C ASP A 453 -87.43 9.69 13.37
N ALA A 454 -88.29 9.48 12.38
CA ALA A 454 -88.06 8.42 11.40
C ALA A 454 -86.70 8.72 10.74
N PRO A 455 -85.75 7.76 10.72
CA PRO A 455 -84.48 7.97 10.05
C PRO A 455 -84.76 8.32 8.59
N ASP A 456 -84.17 9.41 8.14
CA ASP A 456 -84.29 9.90 6.78
C ASP A 456 -83.59 8.91 5.83
N TRP A 457 -84.33 7.88 5.41
CA TRP A 457 -83.85 6.82 4.52
C TRP A 457 -83.30 7.39 3.21
N ALA A 458 -83.80 8.56 2.77
CA ALA A 458 -83.28 9.22 1.58
C ALA A 458 -81.81 9.62 1.75
N ALA A 459 -81.44 10.19 2.91
CA ALA A 459 -80.06 10.53 3.23
C ALA A 459 -79.13 9.30 3.28
N ALA A 460 -79.63 8.17 3.80
CA ALA A 460 -78.88 6.92 3.84
C ALA A 460 -78.63 6.32 2.44
N PHE A 461 -79.64 6.33 1.55
CA PHE A 461 -79.48 5.88 0.16
C PHE A 461 -78.53 6.77 -0.63
N GLU A 462 -78.57 8.09 -0.40
CA GLU A 462 -77.68 9.02 -1.08
C GLU A 462 -76.22 8.86 -0.63
N ALA A 463 -75.99 8.59 0.66
CA ALA A 463 -74.67 8.25 1.19
C ALA A 463 -74.13 6.94 0.58
N LEU A 464 -74.98 5.92 0.43
CA LEU A 464 -74.60 4.66 -0.22
C LEU A 464 -74.22 4.87 -1.69
N ARG A 465 -74.98 5.70 -2.40
CA ARG A 465 -74.70 6.06 -3.80
C ARG A 465 -73.36 6.78 -3.94
N ARG A 466 -73.07 7.79 -3.09
CA ARG A 466 -71.77 8.48 -3.09
C ARG A 466 -70.61 7.52 -2.80
N ASN A 467 -70.79 6.57 -1.87
CA ASN A 467 -69.79 5.56 -1.57
C ASN A 467 -69.57 4.60 -2.76
N ALA A 468 -70.63 4.20 -3.45
CA ALA A 468 -70.52 3.40 -4.68
C ALA A 468 -69.77 4.18 -5.78
N GLU A 469 -70.11 5.44 -6.00
CA GLU A 469 -69.42 6.31 -6.97
C GLU A 469 -67.94 6.48 -6.62
N GLU A 470 -67.61 6.71 -5.35
CA GLU A 470 -66.21 6.83 -4.89
C GLU A 470 -65.43 5.51 -5.06
N ASN A 471 -66.04 4.37 -4.72
CA ASN A 471 -65.40 3.07 -4.95
C ASN A 471 -65.13 2.80 -6.44
N THR A 472 -66.02 3.24 -7.33
CA THR A 472 -65.76 3.15 -8.78
C THR A 472 -64.64 4.08 -9.23
N ARG A 473 -64.48 5.26 -8.60
CA ARG A 473 -63.38 6.20 -8.86
C ARG A 473 -62.04 5.60 -8.44
N ILE A 474 -61.96 5.08 -7.21
CA ILE A 474 -60.77 4.42 -6.66
C ILE A 474 -60.36 3.23 -7.53
N THR A 475 -61.32 2.39 -7.95
CA THR A 475 -61.04 1.24 -8.82
C THR A 475 -60.46 1.67 -10.17
N LYS A 476 -60.97 2.76 -10.76
CA LYS A 476 -60.44 3.31 -12.02
C LYS A 476 -59.03 3.87 -11.85
N GLU A 477 -58.73 4.53 -10.73
CA GLU A 477 -57.36 5.02 -10.44
C GLU A 477 -56.39 3.86 -10.25
N LEU A 478 -56.77 2.83 -9.49
CA LEU A 478 -55.94 1.64 -9.26
C LEU A 478 -55.65 0.89 -10.57
N MET A 479 -56.62 0.80 -11.48
CA MET A 479 -56.41 0.24 -12.82
C MET A 479 -55.43 1.06 -13.66
N LYS A 480 -55.44 2.40 -13.55
CA LYS A 480 -54.48 3.28 -14.23
C LYS A 480 -53.07 3.12 -13.67
N GLU A 481 -52.91 3.05 -12.34
CA GLU A 481 -51.61 2.80 -11.71
C GLU A 481 -51.05 1.42 -12.09
N HIS A 482 -51.90 0.40 -12.12
CA HIS A 482 -51.50 -0.93 -12.56
C HIS A 482 -51.09 -0.96 -14.05
N ALA A 483 -51.78 -0.22 -14.90
CA ALA A 483 -51.40 -0.07 -16.32
C ALA A 483 -50.04 0.64 -16.48
N LEU A 484 -49.79 1.71 -15.70
CA LEU A 484 -48.52 2.41 -15.68
C LEU A 484 -47.37 1.49 -15.21
N THR A 485 -47.60 0.72 -14.14
CA THR A 485 -46.63 -0.23 -13.60
C THR A 485 -46.31 -1.33 -14.62
N ARG A 486 -47.32 -1.84 -15.33
CA ARG A 486 -47.11 -2.82 -16.41
C ARG A 486 -46.27 -2.23 -17.55
N SER A 487 -46.57 -1.02 -18.00
CA SER A 487 -45.79 -0.32 -19.03
C SER A 487 -44.33 -0.14 -18.61
N TYR A 488 -44.08 0.24 -17.35
CA TYR A 488 -42.73 0.38 -16.82
C TYR A 488 -41.97 -0.96 -16.77
N MET A 489 -42.63 -2.04 -16.36
CA MET A 489 -42.00 -3.37 -16.37
C MET A 489 -41.69 -3.86 -17.79
N GLU A 490 -42.54 -3.57 -18.77
CA GLU A 490 -42.28 -3.90 -20.18
C GLU A 490 -41.07 -3.14 -20.74
N GLU A 491 -40.87 -1.88 -20.33
CA GLU A 491 -39.70 -1.08 -20.70
C GLU A 491 -38.41 -1.63 -20.08
N MET A 492 -38.41 -1.94 -18.78
CA MET A 492 -37.27 -2.60 -18.13
C MET A 492 -36.93 -3.95 -18.76
N LEU A 493 -37.92 -4.74 -19.17
CA LEU A 493 -37.67 -6.01 -19.86
C LEU A 493 -37.03 -5.81 -21.24
N LYS A 494 -37.36 -4.72 -21.95
CA LYS A 494 -36.69 -4.35 -23.21
C LYS A 494 -35.23 -3.97 -22.95
N GLU A 495 -34.94 -3.19 -21.92
CA GLU A 495 -33.56 -2.83 -21.53
C GLU A 495 -32.74 -4.07 -21.14
N ILE A 496 -33.29 -4.97 -20.32
CA ILE A 496 -32.63 -6.24 -19.97
C ILE A 496 -32.34 -7.08 -21.22
N LYS A 497 -33.26 -7.12 -22.19
CA LYS A 497 -33.04 -7.84 -23.45
C LYS A 497 -31.94 -7.19 -24.29
N GLN A 498 -31.85 -5.87 -24.33
CA GLN A 498 -30.76 -5.14 -25.00
C GLN A 498 -29.42 -5.37 -24.33
N MET A 499 -29.35 -5.34 -22.99
CA MET A 499 -28.12 -5.65 -22.24
C MET A 499 -27.64 -7.08 -22.52
N LYS A 500 -28.55 -8.06 -22.57
CA LYS A 500 -28.20 -9.45 -22.91
C LYS A 500 -27.66 -9.60 -24.34
N LEU A 501 -28.20 -8.85 -25.30
CA LEU A 501 -27.68 -8.83 -26.67
C LEU A 501 -26.28 -8.21 -26.73
N HIS A 502 -26.04 -7.13 -25.99
CA HIS A 502 -24.72 -6.52 -25.89
C HIS A 502 -23.70 -7.48 -25.24
N GLN A 503 -24.10 -8.16 -24.16
CA GLN A 503 -23.24 -9.15 -23.49
C GLN A 503 -22.89 -10.30 -24.43
N ALA A 504 -23.85 -10.82 -25.19
CA ALA A 504 -23.59 -11.86 -26.20
C ALA A 504 -22.67 -11.39 -27.34
N GLY A 505 -22.64 -10.09 -27.64
CA GLY A 505 -21.66 -9.49 -28.56
C GLY A 505 -20.24 -9.50 -27.99
N GLN A 506 -20.08 -9.08 -26.74
CA GLN A 506 -18.79 -9.09 -26.03
C GLN A 506 -18.24 -10.51 -25.88
N ASP A 507 -19.09 -11.50 -25.57
CA ASP A 507 -18.67 -12.90 -25.45
C ASP A 507 -18.12 -13.45 -26.78
N LYS A 508 -18.67 -13.00 -27.92
CA LYS A 508 -18.14 -13.36 -29.25
C LYS A 508 -16.77 -12.75 -29.50
N GLU A 509 -16.55 -11.49 -29.14
CA GLU A 509 -15.25 -10.82 -29.27
C GLU A 509 -14.19 -11.48 -28.38
N VAL A 510 -14.54 -11.82 -27.14
CA VAL A 510 -13.64 -12.54 -26.21
C VAL A 510 -13.27 -13.92 -26.76
N ASN A 511 -14.24 -14.65 -27.34
CA ASN A 511 -13.95 -15.95 -27.95
C ASN A 511 -13.09 -15.83 -29.20
N GLN A 512 -13.28 -14.80 -30.03
CA GLN A 512 -12.42 -14.53 -31.18
C GLN A 512 -10.99 -14.21 -30.73
N MET A 513 -10.80 -13.36 -29.72
CA MET A 513 -9.47 -13.06 -29.18
C MET A 513 -8.77 -14.30 -28.62
N LYS A 514 -9.50 -15.21 -27.97
CA LYS A 514 -8.94 -16.49 -27.50
C LYS A 514 -8.48 -17.37 -28.68
N GLN A 515 -9.25 -17.40 -29.76
CA GLN A 515 -8.88 -18.13 -30.97
C GLN A 515 -7.63 -17.53 -31.62
N ASP A 516 -7.55 -16.21 -31.74
CA ASP A 516 -6.40 -15.50 -32.28
C ASP A 516 -5.16 -15.72 -31.41
N GLN A 517 -5.30 -15.66 -30.08
CA GLN A 517 -4.23 -15.97 -29.14
C GLN A 517 -3.71 -17.41 -29.30
N GLY A 518 -4.62 -18.38 -29.53
CA GLY A 518 -4.25 -19.77 -29.83
C GLY A 518 -3.43 -19.90 -31.11
N MET A 519 -3.81 -19.17 -32.18
CA MET A 519 -3.03 -19.13 -33.42
C MET A 519 -1.65 -18.51 -33.23
N PHE A 520 -1.54 -17.40 -32.48
CA PHE A 520 -0.25 -16.79 -32.17
C PHE A 520 0.66 -17.71 -31.36
N GLN A 521 0.11 -18.45 -30.40
CA GLN A 521 0.87 -19.44 -29.63
C GLN A 521 1.39 -20.57 -30.52
N GLN A 522 0.57 -21.09 -31.43
CA GLN A 522 1.00 -22.13 -32.39
C GLN A 522 2.10 -21.62 -33.32
N MET A 523 1.98 -20.39 -33.83
CA MET A 523 3.01 -19.77 -34.67
C MET A 523 4.32 -19.57 -33.89
N ALA A 524 4.25 -19.16 -32.62
CA ALA A 524 5.42 -19.01 -31.76
C ALA A 524 6.12 -20.36 -31.51
N ILE A 525 5.36 -21.44 -31.27
CA ILE A 525 5.90 -22.79 -31.10
C ILE A 525 6.62 -23.24 -32.38
N GLN A 526 6.00 -23.08 -33.56
CA GLN A 526 6.63 -23.42 -34.84
C GLN A 526 7.91 -22.63 -35.10
N THR A 527 7.91 -21.34 -34.76
CA THR A 527 9.10 -20.48 -34.91
C THR A 527 10.22 -20.94 -33.98
N PHE A 528 9.89 -21.33 -32.76
CA PHE A 528 10.86 -21.85 -31.79
C PHE A 528 11.47 -23.19 -32.26
N GLU A 529 10.66 -24.10 -32.79
CA GLU A 529 11.13 -25.37 -33.37
C GLU A 529 12.07 -25.15 -34.57
N GLN A 530 11.76 -24.18 -35.43
CA GLN A 530 12.64 -23.79 -36.55
C GLN A 530 13.99 -23.25 -36.05
N ILE A 531 13.98 -22.39 -35.03
CA ILE A 531 15.20 -21.85 -34.43
C ILE A 531 16.03 -22.98 -33.79
N GLN A 532 15.40 -23.92 -33.09
CA GLN A 532 16.11 -25.07 -32.51
C GLN A 532 16.76 -25.94 -33.59
N ALA A 533 16.07 -26.21 -34.70
CA ALA A 533 16.62 -26.94 -35.83
C ALA A 533 17.82 -26.21 -36.46
N GLN A 534 17.76 -24.88 -36.58
CA GLN A 534 18.89 -24.07 -37.05
C GLN A 534 20.08 -24.13 -36.10
N ILE A 535 19.87 -24.03 -34.79
CA ILE A 535 20.93 -24.16 -33.78
C ILE A 535 21.60 -25.53 -33.85
N GLN A 536 20.82 -26.60 -34.04
CA GLN A 536 21.37 -27.95 -34.20
C GLN A 536 22.28 -28.06 -35.44
N ASN A 537 21.86 -27.48 -36.57
CA ASN A 537 22.66 -27.47 -37.80
C ASN A 537 23.96 -26.65 -37.65
N ILE A 538 23.91 -25.51 -36.94
CA ILE A 538 25.11 -24.74 -36.62
C ILE A 538 26.07 -25.56 -35.74
N ASN A 539 25.54 -26.27 -34.74
CA ASN A 539 26.36 -27.10 -33.86
C ASN A 539 26.99 -28.30 -34.57
N THR A 540 26.31 -28.93 -35.54
CA THR A 540 26.91 -30.00 -36.35
C THR A 540 28.03 -29.45 -37.22
N THR A 541 27.82 -28.32 -37.87
CA THR A 541 28.84 -27.64 -38.69
C THR A 541 30.07 -27.26 -37.85
N LEU A 542 29.87 -26.74 -36.63
CA LEU A 542 30.97 -26.42 -35.72
C LEU A 542 31.76 -27.66 -35.30
N LYS A 543 31.10 -28.80 -35.06
CA LYS A 543 31.78 -30.07 -34.73
C LYS A 543 32.64 -30.56 -35.89
N GLU A 544 32.13 -30.50 -37.12
CA GLU A 544 32.89 -30.86 -38.33
C GLU A 544 34.12 -29.95 -38.52
N ASN A 545 33.95 -28.64 -38.27
CA ASN A 545 35.05 -27.68 -38.30
C ASN A 545 36.10 -27.94 -37.21
N LEU A 546 35.70 -28.31 -35.99
CA LEU A 546 36.64 -28.68 -34.93
C LEU A 546 37.40 -29.98 -35.25
N GLU A 547 36.73 -30.95 -35.88
CA GLU A 547 37.38 -32.20 -36.27
C GLU A 547 38.38 -31.99 -37.41
N THR A 548 38.06 -31.14 -38.38
CA THR A 548 39.01 -30.74 -39.43
C THR A 548 40.20 -29.97 -38.85
N GLN A 549 39.99 -29.07 -37.88
CA GLN A 549 41.09 -28.41 -37.17
C GLN A 549 41.99 -29.40 -36.42
N ARG A 550 41.43 -30.43 -35.75
CA ARG A 550 42.23 -31.49 -35.11
C ARG A 550 43.07 -32.26 -36.13
N LYS A 551 42.49 -32.65 -37.27
CA LYS A 551 43.23 -33.31 -38.35
C LYS A 551 44.40 -32.44 -38.86
N ILE A 552 44.20 -31.13 -38.99
CA ILE A 552 45.28 -30.20 -39.36
C ILE A 552 46.36 -30.16 -38.28
N GLN A 553 45.99 -30.08 -36.99
CA GLN A 553 46.96 -30.10 -35.89
C GLN A 553 47.77 -31.39 -35.84
N ASP A 554 47.14 -32.54 -36.04
CA ASP A 554 47.82 -33.85 -36.10
C ASP A 554 48.81 -33.90 -37.27
N THR A 555 48.41 -33.42 -38.46
CA THR A 555 49.33 -33.34 -39.61
C THR A 555 50.51 -32.40 -39.35
N LEU A 556 50.29 -31.25 -38.71
CA LEU A 556 51.38 -30.34 -38.33
C LEU A 556 52.33 -30.99 -37.32
N ALA A 557 51.81 -31.73 -36.33
CA ALA A 557 52.63 -32.47 -35.38
C ALA A 557 53.50 -33.53 -36.07
N THR A 558 52.96 -34.25 -37.06
CA THR A 558 53.75 -35.21 -37.86
C THR A 558 54.87 -34.53 -38.65
N LEU A 559 54.59 -33.38 -39.29
CA LEU A 559 55.59 -32.62 -40.04
C LEU A 559 56.68 -32.02 -39.14
N ILE A 560 56.33 -31.57 -37.93
CA ILE A 560 57.31 -31.12 -36.93
C ILE A 560 58.23 -32.28 -36.54
N ASN A 561 57.67 -33.46 -36.26
CA ASN A 561 58.48 -34.64 -35.94
C ASN A 561 59.42 -35.04 -37.10
N GLU A 562 58.93 -35.06 -38.34
CA GLU A 562 59.76 -35.33 -39.52
C GLU A 562 60.89 -34.30 -39.67
N LYS A 563 60.59 -33.01 -39.47
CA LYS A 563 61.61 -31.95 -39.48
C LYS A 563 62.66 -32.16 -38.40
N THR A 564 62.26 -32.46 -37.16
CA THR A 564 63.21 -32.70 -36.06
C THR A 564 64.10 -33.92 -36.33
N GLU A 565 63.59 -34.95 -37.00
CA GLU A 565 64.36 -36.12 -37.41
C GLU A 565 65.35 -35.78 -38.54
N LEU A 566 64.95 -34.94 -39.49
CA LEU A 566 65.86 -34.41 -40.51
C LEU A 566 66.98 -33.56 -39.88
N ASP A 567 66.65 -32.68 -38.95
CA ASP A 567 67.63 -31.85 -38.24
C ASP A 567 68.64 -32.72 -37.48
N ARG A 568 68.20 -33.79 -36.81
CA ARG A 568 69.09 -34.78 -36.16
C ARG A 568 70.02 -35.49 -37.15
N ARG A 569 69.53 -35.79 -38.36
CA ARG A 569 70.36 -36.41 -39.42
C ARG A 569 71.40 -35.42 -39.93
N VAL A 570 71.05 -34.14 -40.08
CA VAL A 570 72.00 -33.10 -40.48
C VAL A 570 73.09 -32.93 -39.43
N THR A 571 72.75 -32.85 -38.14
CA THR A 571 73.76 -32.71 -37.08
C THR A 571 74.69 -33.91 -36.99
N THR A 572 74.18 -35.15 -37.16
CA THR A 572 75.06 -36.34 -37.20
C THR A 572 76.00 -36.36 -38.41
N ILE A 573 75.58 -35.80 -39.56
CA ILE A 573 76.46 -35.63 -40.72
C ILE A 573 77.55 -34.59 -40.41
N GLU A 574 77.19 -33.44 -39.85
CA GLU A 574 78.13 -32.38 -39.48
C GLU A 574 79.16 -32.84 -38.44
N GLU A 575 78.74 -33.62 -37.44
CA GLU A 575 79.66 -34.21 -36.45
C GLU A 575 80.63 -35.21 -37.08
N LYS A 576 80.15 -36.05 -38.02
CA LYS A 576 81.02 -36.96 -38.78
C LYS A 576 82.04 -36.19 -39.64
N ASP A 577 81.64 -35.09 -40.25
CA ASP A 577 82.53 -34.23 -41.03
C ASP A 577 83.54 -33.48 -40.16
N LYS A 578 83.14 -33.00 -38.97
CA LYS A 578 84.05 -32.43 -37.96
C LYS A 578 85.06 -33.48 -37.47
N ALA A 579 84.63 -34.71 -37.22
CA ALA A 579 85.51 -35.80 -36.82
C ALA A 579 86.55 -36.15 -37.89
N ARG A 580 86.18 -36.08 -39.18
CA ARG A 580 87.13 -36.25 -40.30
C ARG A 580 88.16 -35.12 -40.43
N LYS A 581 87.81 -33.90 -39.98
CA LYS A 581 88.67 -32.71 -40.08
C LYS A 581 89.61 -32.50 -38.88
N LYS A 582 89.60 -33.34 -37.84
CA LYS A 582 90.55 -33.23 -36.72
C LYS A 582 91.98 -33.48 -37.21
N PRO A 583 92.88 -32.47 -37.21
CA PRO A 583 94.30 -32.70 -37.49
C PRO A 583 94.92 -33.52 -36.35
N LYS A 584 95.82 -34.46 -36.71
CA LYS A 584 96.66 -35.18 -35.75
C LYS A 584 97.54 -34.17 -35.00
N SER A 585 97.14 -33.71 -33.82
CA SER A 585 97.97 -32.86 -32.97
C SER A 585 98.99 -33.73 -32.22
N TYR A 586 100.27 -33.43 -32.44
CA TYR A 586 101.41 -33.92 -31.67
C TYR A 586 101.27 -33.55 -30.19
N PRO A 587 101.84 -34.37 -29.27
CA PRO A 587 101.86 -34.06 -27.83
C PRO A 587 102.93 -32.99 -27.55
N GLY A 588 102.56 -31.88 -26.93
CA GLY A 588 103.51 -30.82 -26.59
C GLY A 588 102.96 -29.71 -25.69
N ARG A 589 103.28 -29.85 -24.40
CA ARG A 589 103.68 -28.80 -23.43
C ARG A 589 102.67 -27.77 -22.90
N GLU A 590 102.38 -27.94 -21.60
CA GLU A 590 102.29 -26.96 -20.49
C GLU A 590 101.92 -25.50 -20.75
N ALA A 591 100.83 -25.05 -20.09
CA ALA A 591 100.67 -23.83 -19.27
C ALA A 591 99.17 -23.76 -18.88
N ARG A 592 98.70 -23.90 -17.63
CA ARG A 592 98.84 -23.05 -16.42
C ARG A 592 98.56 -21.56 -16.66
N MET A 593 97.30 -21.17 -16.41
CA MET A 593 96.81 -19.90 -15.84
C MET A 593 95.28 -20.07 -15.67
N GLU A 594 94.71 -19.95 -14.47
CA GLU A 594 94.16 -18.68 -13.90
C GLU A 594 93.05 -18.10 -14.80
N GLU A 595 91.91 -17.60 -14.35
CA GLU A 595 91.24 -17.39 -13.07
C GLU A 595 89.87 -16.78 -13.47
N THR A 596 88.91 -16.77 -12.54
CA THR A 596 87.79 -15.81 -12.42
C THR A 596 86.83 -15.53 -13.61
N LEU A 597 85.54 -15.72 -13.37
CA LEU A 597 84.60 -14.63 -13.02
C LEU A 597 83.17 -15.16 -13.05
N ASP A 598 82.57 -15.18 -11.86
CA ASP A 598 81.14 -14.98 -11.65
C ASP A 598 80.71 -13.65 -12.29
N ASP A 599 79.49 -13.58 -12.83
CA ASP A 599 78.60 -12.42 -12.79
C ASP A 599 77.29 -12.75 -13.56
N ASP A 600 76.20 -12.85 -12.78
CA ASP A 600 74.96 -12.06 -12.84
C ASP A 600 74.02 -12.02 -14.07
N ASP A 601 72.72 -11.98 -13.70
CA ASP A 601 71.53 -11.40 -14.35
C ASP A 601 70.94 -12.13 -15.58
N VAL A 602 69.63 -12.43 -15.70
CA VAL A 602 68.37 -11.75 -15.32
C VAL A 602 67.26 -12.77 -15.04
#